data_AF-A0A954SZY7-F1
#
_entry.id   AF-A0A954SZY7-F1
#
_cell.length_a   1.000
_cell.length_b   1.000
_cell.length_c   1.000
_cell.angle_alpha   90.00
_cell.angle_beta   90.00
_cell.angle_gamma   90.00
#
_symmetry.space_group_name_H-M   'P 1'
#
loop_
_entity.id
_entity.type
_entity.pdbx_description
1 polymer ?
#
loop_
_entity_poly.entity_id
_entity_poly.type
_entity_poly.pdbx_seq_one_letter_code
_entity_poly.pdbx_strand_id
1 'polypeptide(L)'
;MNVATSFEAFLQVVAAVMTQPTGVKFRKLITGWVSAPRRTILGMVQAWGTDRHHAVFHRLFSAARWSIDRARLTVFDLITEQMPHVFLTIDDTLSPRFD
;
A
#
# COMPACT_ATOMS: atom_id res chain seq x y z
N MET A 1 -13.10 -8.37 14.86
CA MET A 1 -12.01 -7.94 13.96
C MET A 1 -12.49 -6.70 13.22
N ASN A 2 -11.79 -5.56 13.32
CA ASN A 2 -12.15 -4.37 12.56
C ASN A 2 -11.45 -4.39 11.19
N VAL A 3 -11.93 -3.59 10.23
CA VAL A 3 -11.40 -3.55 8.86
C VAL A 3 -9.90 -3.24 8.84
N ALA A 4 -9.40 -2.40 9.74
CA ALA A 4 -7.99 -2.05 9.79
C ALA A 4 -7.10 -3.26 10.18
N THR A 5 -7.53 -4.08 11.15
CA THR A 5 -6.76 -5.25 11.59
C THR A 5 -6.75 -6.39 10.57
N SER A 6 -7.89 -6.66 9.92
CA SER A 6 -7.93 -7.67 8.85
C SER A 6 -7.14 -7.22 7.62
N PHE A 7 -7.18 -5.92 7.31
CA PHE A 7 -6.43 -5.36 6.19
C PHE A 7 -4.92 -5.38 6.44
N GLU A 8 -4.45 -5.11 7.66
CA GLU A 8 -3.03 -5.12 7.99
C GLU A 8 -2.37 -6.50 7.76
N ALA A 9 -3.11 -7.60 7.97
CA ALA A 9 -2.63 -8.95 7.69
C ALA A 9 -2.31 -9.14 6.19
N PHE A 10 -3.16 -8.64 5.29
CA PHE A 10 -2.89 -8.65 3.86
C PHE A 10 -1.67 -7.79 3.49
N LEU A 11 -1.54 -6.62 4.12
CA LEU A 11 -0.39 -5.74 3.89
C LEU A 11 0.94 -6.36 4.34
N GLN A 12 0.91 -7.32 5.28
CA GLN A 12 2.12 -8.01 5.71
C GLN A 12 2.72 -8.90 4.62
N VAL A 13 1.90 -9.50 3.76
CA VAL A 13 2.34 -10.31 2.61
C VAL A 13 3.11 -9.43 1.62
N VAL A 14 2.56 -8.26 1.28
CA VAL A 14 3.22 -7.30 0.39
C VAL A 14 4.47 -6.70 1.04
N ALA A 15 4.41 -6.37 2.32
CA ALA A 15 5.56 -5.81 3.04
C ALA A 15 6.76 -6.77 3.12
N ALA A 16 6.53 -8.09 2.99
CA ALA A 16 7.59 -9.10 3.02
C ALA A 16 8.54 -9.02 1.83
N VAL A 17 8.09 -8.50 0.68
CA VAL A 17 8.95 -8.30 -0.51
C VAL A 17 9.59 -6.91 -0.57
N MET A 18 9.36 -6.08 0.45
CA MET A 18 9.94 -4.74 0.57
C MET A 18 11.17 -4.74 1.47
N THR A 19 12.12 -3.84 1.20
CA THR A 19 13.25 -3.62 2.12
C THR A 19 12.79 -2.97 3.42
N GLN A 20 13.53 -3.16 4.51
CA GLN A 20 13.32 -2.38 5.74
C GLN A 20 14.17 -1.10 5.70
N PRO A 21 13.66 0.03 6.25
CA PRO A 21 12.42 0.20 7.01
C PRO A 21 11.16 0.50 6.16
N THR A 22 11.26 0.42 4.82
CA THR A 22 10.17 0.82 3.91
C THR A 22 8.92 -0.05 4.05
N GLY A 23 9.04 -1.36 4.31
CA GLY A 23 7.88 -2.23 4.55
C GLY A 23 7.03 -1.83 5.76
N VAL A 24 7.66 -1.46 6.89
CA VAL A 24 6.93 -0.98 8.08
C VAL A 24 6.19 0.33 7.80
N LYS A 25 6.83 1.26 7.07
CA LYS A 25 6.21 2.53 6.69
C LYS A 25 5.05 2.32 5.73
N PHE A 26 5.19 1.40 4.78
CA PHE A 26 4.15 1.02 3.84
C PHE A 26 2.88 0.56 4.57
N ARG A 27 2.99 -0.41 5.50
CA ARG A 27 1.81 -0.91 6.23
C ARG A 27 1.07 0.21 6.95
N LYS A 28 1.78 1.05 7.71
CA LYS A 28 1.16 2.17 8.44
C LYS A 28 0.47 3.15 7.50
N LEU A 29 1.14 3.50 6.40
CA LEU A 29 0.63 4.46 5.43
C LEU A 29 -0.63 3.93 4.73
N ILE A 30 -0.62 2.66 4.31
CA ILE A 30 -1.74 2.04 3.60
C ILE A 30 -2.89 1.67 4.55
N THR A 31 -2.65 1.31 5.80
CA THR A 31 -3.73 1.17 6.78
C THR A 31 -4.44 2.50 7.02
N GLY A 32 -3.68 3.61 7.13
CA GLY A 32 -4.24 4.95 7.21
C GLY A 32 -5.04 5.36 5.95
N TRP A 33 -4.64 4.87 4.77
CA TRP A 33 -5.33 5.11 3.50
C TRP A 33 -6.81 4.70 3.53
N VAL A 34 -7.13 3.55 4.11
CA VAL A 34 -8.49 2.99 4.12
C VAL A 34 -9.47 3.89 4.87
N SER A 35 -8.98 4.60 5.89
CA SER A 35 -9.78 5.49 6.73
C SER A 35 -9.59 6.97 6.42
N ALA A 36 -8.76 7.31 5.42
CA ALA A 36 -8.43 8.70 5.12
C ALA A 36 -9.53 9.39 4.30
N PRO A 37 -10.09 10.52 4.77
CA PRO A 37 -11.05 11.29 3.98
C PRO A 37 -10.40 11.89 2.72
N ARG A 38 -9.10 12.17 2.77
CA ARG A 38 -8.26 12.54 1.63
C ARG A 38 -7.07 11.60 1.53
N ARG A 39 -6.87 11.01 0.34
CA ARG A 39 -5.79 10.05 0.04
C ARG A 39 -4.42 10.72 -0.21
N THR A 40 -4.14 11.82 0.50
CA THR A 40 -2.82 12.47 0.50
C THR A 40 -1.95 11.86 1.59
N ILE A 41 -0.62 11.89 1.46
CA ILE A 41 0.29 11.35 2.50
C ILE A 41 -0.04 11.94 3.88
N LEU A 42 -0.27 13.25 3.96
CA LEU A 42 -0.69 13.91 5.19
C LEU A 42 -2.04 13.38 5.72
N GLY A 43 -3.06 13.29 4.86
CA GLY A 43 -4.38 12.79 5.25
C GLY A 43 -4.37 11.34 5.73
N MET A 44 -3.54 10.51 5.11
CA MET A 44 -3.35 9.10 5.48
C MET A 44 -2.62 8.96 6.82
N VAL A 45 -1.60 9.78 7.05
CA VAL A 45 -0.86 9.84 8.32
C VAL A 45 -1.76 10.34 9.46
N GLN A 46 -2.61 11.34 9.19
CA GLN A 46 -3.61 11.84 10.14
C GLN A 46 -4.67 10.79 10.48
N ALA A 47 -5.19 10.08 9.47
CA ALA A 47 -6.20 9.03 9.67
C ALA A 47 -5.66 7.83 10.48
N TRP A 48 -4.36 7.56 10.40
CA TRP A 48 -3.69 6.55 11.21
C TRP A 48 -3.37 7.02 12.65
N GLY A 49 -3.34 8.33 12.90
CA GLY A 49 -3.07 8.89 14.23
C GLY A 49 -1.61 8.79 14.69
N THR A 50 -0.63 8.93 13.78
CA THR A 50 0.80 8.94 14.19
C THR A 50 1.34 10.35 14.40
N ASP A 51 2.14 10.53 15.44
CA ASP A 51 2.87 11.78 15.73
C ASP A 51 4.11 12.00 14.84
N ARG A 52 4.40 11.07 13.92
CA ARG A 52 5.56 11.19 13.04
C ARG A 52 5.30 12.22 11.95
N HIS A 53 6.31 13.06 11.69
CA HIS A 53 6.24 14.03 10.61
C HIS A 53 6.00 13.35 9.25
N HIS A 54 4.99 13.82 8.51
CA HIS A 54 4.54 13.26 7.22
C HIS A 54 5.69 13.13 6.19
N ALA A 55 6.68 14.02 6.22
CA ALA A 55 7.88 13.96 5.38
C ALA A 55 8.63 12.60 5.45
N VAL A 56 8.57 11.89 6.58
CA VAL A 56 9.21 10.57 6.74
C VAL A 56 8.57 9.50 5.85
N PHE A 57 7.30 9.69 5.46
CA PHE A 57 6.55 8.80 4.58
C PHE A 57 6.76 9.11 3.10
N HIS A 58 7.10 10.35 2.72
CA HIS A 58 7.55 10.64 1.35
C HIS A 58 8.82 9.85 0.99
N ARG A 59 9.68 9.59 1.98
CA ARG A 59 10.88 8.75 1.80
C ARG A 59 10.57 7.29 1.49
N LEU A 60 9.33 6.82 1.68
CA LEU A 60 8.92 5.47 1.30
C LEU A 60 9.21 5.22 -0.19
N PHE A 61 8.82 6.18 -1.03
CA PHE A 61 8.93 6.09 -2.48
C PHE A 61 10.32 6.49 -2.96
N SER A 62 10.89 7.57 -2.40
CA SER A 62 12.20 8.07 -2.86
C SER A 62 13.38 7.17 -2.46
N ALA A 63 13.24 6.37 -1.40
CA ALA A 63 14.27 5.45 -0.93
C ALA A 63 13.93 3.97 -1.21
N ALA A 64 12.93 3.70 -2.04
CA ALA A 64 12.57 2.34 -2.41
C ALA A 64 13.76 1.63 -3.08
N ARG A 65 14.12 0.46 -2.57
CA ARG A 65 15.11 -0.48 -3.15
C ARG A 65 14.48 -1.81 -3.53
N TRP A 66 13.17 -1.92 -3.37
CA TRP A 66 12.35 -3.07 -3.70
C TRP A 66 11.70 -2.89 -5.08
N SER A 67 11.37 -4.01 -5.72
CA SER A 67 10.71 -3.99 -7.04
C SER A 67 9.21 -3.75 -6.87
N ILE A 68 8.70 -2.73 -7.56
CA ILE A 68 7.25 -2.46 -7.61
C ILE A 68 6.49 -3.60 -8.29
N ASP A 69 7.07 -4.23 -9.31
CA ASP A 69 6.44 -5.33 -10.01
C ASP A 69 6.35 -6.57 -9.12
N ARG A 70 7.39 -6.83 -8.32
CA ARG A 70 7.34 -7.91 -7.33
C ARG A 70 6.25 -7.65 -6.29
N ALA A 71 6.13 -6.42 -5.79
CA ALA A 71 5.07 -6.05 -4.85
C ALA A 71 3.66 -6.22 -5.46
N ARG A 72 3.47 -5.85 -6.74
CA ARG A 72 2.20 -6.01 -7.47
C ARG A 72 1.86 -7.48 -7.72
N LEU A 73 2.84 -8.28 -8.15
CA LEU A 73 2.66 -9.72 -8.35
C LEU A 73 2.31 -10.42 -7.04
N THR A 74 2.92 -10.03 -5.91
CA THR A 74 2.53 -10.56 -4.60
C THR A 74 1.06 -10.26 -4.24
N VAL A 75 0.53 -9.10 -4.64
CA VAL A 75 -0.92 -8.82 -4.49
C VAL A 75 -1.74 -9.70 -5.42
N PHE A 76 -1.30 -9.88 -6.67
CA PHE A 76 -1.96 -10.75 -7.64
C PHE A 76 -2.03 -12.20 -7.14
N ASP A 77 -0.91 -12.76 -6.70
CA ASP A 77 -0.80 -14.13 -6.17
C ASP A 77 -1.80 -14.31 -5.01
N LEU A 78 -1.80 -13.37 -4.05
CA LEU A 78 -2.72 -13.37 -2.91
C LEU A 78 -4.21 -13.39 -3.33
N ILE A 79 -4.57 -12.67 -4.39
CA ILE A 79 -5.95 -12.67 -4.91
C ILE A 79 -6.25 -14.02 -5.58
N THR A 80 -5.35 -14.51 -6.43
CA THR A 80 -5.57 -15.75 -7.20
C THR A 80 -5.58 -17.02 -6.33
N GLU A 81 -4.83 -17.04 -5.22
CA GLU A 81 -4.86 -18.14 -4.24
C GLU A 81 -6.21 -18.24 -3.53
N GLN A 82 -6.87 -17.11 -3.28
CA GLN A 82 -8.15 -17.06 -2.56
C GLN A 82 -9.36 -17.15 -3.50
N MET A 83 -9.18 -16.82 -4.78
CA MET A 83 -10.25 -16.75 -5.77
C MET A 83 -9.81 -17.42 -7.09
N PRO A 84 -9.97 -18.74 -7.23
CA PRO A 84 -9.53 -19.47 -8.42
C PRO A 84 -10.35 -19.15 -9.68
N HIS A 85 -11.56 -18.61 -9.51
CA HIS A 85 -12.43 -18.16 -10.59
C HIS A 85 -12.94 -16.76 -10.28
N VAL A 86 -12.67 -15.82 -11.18
CA VAL A 86 -13.08 -14.42 -11.07
C VAL A 86 -13.57 -13.90 -12.41
N PHE A 87 -14.50 -12.95 -12.37
CA PHE A 87 -14.79 -12.13 -13.54
C PHE A 87 -13.71 -11.05 -13.65
N LEU A 88 -13.02 -11.01 -14.78
CA LEU A 88 -11.98 -10.02 -15.04
C LEU A 88 -12.55 -8.90 -15.91
N THR A 89 -12.56 -7.69 -15.36
CA THR A 89 -12.80 -6.46 -16.13
C THR A 89 -11.47 -5.80 -16.39
N ILE A 90 -11.16 -5.50 -17.66
CA ILE A 90 -9.92 -4.86 -18.09
C ILE A 90 -10.27 -3.49 -18.66
N ASP A 91 -9.55 -2.47 -18.22
CA ASP A 91 -9.61 -1.10 -18.73
C ASP A 91 -8.19 -0.52 -18.76
N ASP A 92 -7.92 0.35 -19.74
CA ASP A 92 -6.63 1.03 -19.88
C ASP A 92 -6.76 2.48 -19.40
N THR A 93 -6.15 2.78 -18.24
CA THR A 93 -6.11 4.14 -17.70
C THR A 93 -4.77 4.81 -18.00
N LEU A 94 -4.81 5.93 -18.73
CA LEU A 94 -3.62 6.75 -18.96
C LEU A 94 -3.26 7.56 -17.70
N SER A 95 -2.00 7.46 -17.27
CA SER A 95 -1.45 8.35 -16.24
C SER A 95 -0.78 9.54 -16.93
N PRO A 96 -1.20 10.79 -16.64
CA PRO A 96 -0.51 11.96 -17.15
C PRO A 96 0.97 11.91 -16.76
N ARG A 97 1.86 12.23 -17.71
CA ARG A 97 3.23 12.59 -17.38
C ARG A 97 3.19 13.95 -16.71
N PHE A 98 3.79 14.04 -15.52
CA PHE A 98 4.10 15.33 -14.91
C PHE A 98 5.52 15.67 -15.34
N ASP A 99 5.63 16.62 -16.26
CA ASP A 99 6.90 17.18 -16.77
C ASP A 99 7.50 18.17 -15.75
#